data_AF-A0A1G1GGP7-F1
#
_entry.id   AF-A0A1G1GGP7-F1
#
_cell.length_a   1.000
_cell.length_b   1.000
_cell.length_c   1.000
_cell.angle_alpha   90.00
_cell.angle_beta   90.00
_cell.angle_gamma   90.00
#
_symmetry.space_group_name_H-M   'P 1'
#
loop_
_entity.id
_entity.type
_entity.pdbx_description
1 polymer ?
#
loop_
_entity_poly.entity_id
_entity_poly.type
_entity_poly.pdbx_seq_one_letter_code
_entity_poly.pdbx_strand_id
1 'polypeptide(L)'
;MRKNISIAHYDLPGGRTRKILEVISVGIGGLVIAPFSLISNGIIKLINDCTAEYDTIAFTSGFDNSGAPKWLIAGLCDHFLFTPITAKHNAQGHKVKWLSNVKRDTVLNTLSDEQYQNIVMIGHGNSNSYYASDGKVTAEDILDKGIKKKKGALYQHTCGGGNGLKLREVLLEDPSKGYTFDRCIYITENYLAAWKSLFGKKPEYK
;
A
#
# COMPACT_ATOMS: atom_id res chain seq x y z
N MET A 1 10.37 35.75 -15.44
CA MET A 1 9.36 34.67 -15.45
C MET A 1 10.05 33.33 -15.69
N ARG A 2 10.22 32.50 -14.66
CA ARG A 2 10.73 31.14 -14.82
C ARG A 2 9.56 30.25 -15.21
N LYS A 3 9.64 29.58 -16.37
CA LYS A 3 8.71 28.51 -16.75
C LYS A 3 8.83 27.40 -15.70
N ASN A 4 7.74 27.16 -14.97
CA ASN A 4 7.57 25.93 -14.20
C ASN A 4 7.58 24.76 -15.20
N ILE A 5 8.70 24.05 -15.29
CA ILE A 5 8.74 22.75 -15.93
C ILE A 5 8.00 21.81 -14.98
N SER A 6 6.72 21.60 -15.27
CA SER A 6 5.96 20.46 -14.76
C SER A 6 6.79 19.22 -15.03
N ILE A 7 7.31 18.60 -13.96
CA ILE A 7 7.93 17.28 -14.03
C ILE A 7 6.78 16.33 -14.36
N ALA A 8 6.59 16.11 -15.65
CA ALA A 8 5.57 15.24 -16.16
C ALA A 8 5.76 13.84 -15.57
N HIS A 9 4.64 13.24 -15.18
CA HIS A 9 4.43 11.91 -14.59
C HIS A 9 4.94 10.72 -15.46
N TYR A 10 5.93 10.89 -16.33
CA TYR A 10 6.09 10.08 -17.54
C TYR A 10 7.35 9.22 -17.68
N ASP A 11 8.28 9.22 -16.74
CA ASP A 11 9.46 8.33 -16.83
C ASP A 11 9.43 7.25 -15.75
N LEU A 12 8.56 6.26 -15.96
CA LEU A 12 8.70 4.98 -15.30
C LEU A 12 9.91 4.24 -15.93
N PRO A 13 10.82 3.63 -15.14
CA PRO A 13 12.02 2.99 -15.66
C PRO A 13 11.68 1.85 -16.63
N GLY A 14 11.99 2.03 -17.92
CA GLY A 14 11.69 1.08 -19.02
C GLY A 14 10.72 1.61 -20.08
N GLY A 15 10.20 2.84 -19.94
CA GLY A 15 9.46 3.55 -20.98
C GLY A 15 8.14 2.89 -21.39
N ARG A 16 7.63 3.25 -22.58
CA ARG A 16 6.34 2.75 -23.12
C ARG A 16 6.29 1.23 -23.27
N THR A 17 7.41 0.61 -23.61
CA THR A 17 7.49 -0.84 -23.89
C THR A 17 7.25 -1.67 -22.63
N ARG A 18 7.81 -1.27 -21.48
CA ARG A 18 7.57 -1.94 -20.19
C ARG A 18 6.12 -1.77 -19.73
N LYS A 19 5.51 -0.60 -19.97
CA LYS A 19 4.09 -0.36 -19.68
C LYS A 19 3.17 -1.27 -20.49
N ILE A 20 3.46 -1.47 -21.78
CA ILE A 20 2.70 -2.39 -22.64
C ILE A 20 2.86 -3.84 -22.15
N LEU A 21 4.09 -4.25 -21.83
CA LEU A 21 4.38 -5.56 -21.25
C LEU A 21 3.64 -5.80 -19.94
N GLU A 22 3.48 -4.77 -19.10
CA GLU A 22 2.69 -4.90 -17.88
C GLU A 22 1.20 -4.97 -18.12
N VAL A 23 0.64 -4.18 -19.04
CA VAL A 23 -0.78 -4.32 -19.40
C VAL A 23 -1.05 -5.73 -19.92
N ILE A 24 -0.13 -6.28 -20.73
CA ILE A 24 -0.19 -7.66 -21.22
C ILE A 24 -0.01 -8.66 -20.07
N SER A 25 0.92 -8.41 -19.15
CA SER A 25 1.19 -9.29 -18.00
C SER A 25 0.06 -9.26 -16.96
N VAL A 26 -0.62 -8.12 -16.79
CA VAL A 26 -1.82 -7.99 -15.96
C VAL A 26 -3.02 -8.63 -16.67
N GLY A 27 -3.09 -8.58 -18.01
CA GLY A 27 -4.12 -9.28 -18.79
C GLY A 27 -3.96 -10.81 -18.77
N ILE A 28 -2.78 -11.31 -19.12
CA ILE A 28 -2.45 -12.75 -19.17
C ILE A 28 -2.28 -13.31 -17.76
N GLY A 29 -1.52 -12.61 -16.91
CA GLY A 29 -1.39 -12.95 -15.50
C GLY A 29 -2.72 -12.83 -14.78
N GLY A 30 -3.61 -11.89 -15.13
CA GLY A 30 -4.96 -11.83 -14.59
C GLY A 30 -5.78 -13.10 -14.86
N LEU A 31 -5.67 -13.69 -16.05
CA LEU A 31 -6.40 -14.93 -16.39
C LEU A 31 -5.91 -16.16 -15.59
N VAL A 32 -4.62 -16.23 -15.26
CA VAL A 32 -4.05 -17.38 -14.52
C VAL A 32 -4.00 -17.11 -13.02
N ILE A 33 -3.66 -15.90 -12.59
CA ILE A 33 -3.51 -15.53 -11.18
C ILE A 33 -4.86 -15.27 -10.53
N ALA A 34 -5.84 -14.67 -11.23
CA ALA A 34 -7.09 -14.30 -10.58
C ALA A 34 -7.87 -15.49 -9.97
N PRO A 35 -7.97 -16.66 -10.61
CA PRO A 35 -8.60 -17.83 -9.98
C PRO A 35 -7.88 -18.29 -8.71
N PHE A 36 -6.54 -18.34 -8.73
CA PHE A 36 -5.74 -18.71 -7.55
C PHE A 36 -5.81 -17.64 -6.45
N SER A 37 -5.84 -16.36 -6.83
CA SER A 37 -6.04 -15.23 -5.92
C SER A 37 -7.43 -15.27 -5.28
N LEU A 38 -8.49 -15.65 -6.00
CA LEU A 38 -9.82 -15.82 -5.41
C LEU A 38 -9.85 -16.92 -4.34
N ILE A 39 -9.31 -18.10 -4.66
CA ILE A 39 -9.28 -19.25 -3.74
C ILE A 39 -8.43 -18.90 -2.51
N SER A 40 -7.23 -18.37 -2.72
CA SER A 40 -6.34 -17.98 -1.62
C SER A 40 -6.93 -16.86 -0.76
N ASN A 41 -7.57 -15.84 -1.36
CA ASN A 41 -8.24 -14.79 -0.60
C ASN A 41 -9.36 -15.36 0.28
N GLY A 42 -10.12 -16.34 -0.21
CA GLY A 42 -11.14 -17.05 0.58
C GLY A 42 -10.55 -17.77 1.79
N ILE A 43 -9.49 -18.56 1.58
CA ILE A 43 -8.81 -19.30 2.65
C ILE A 43 -8.19 -18.35 3.68
N ILE A 44 -7.46 -17.34 3.22
CA ILE A 44 -6.79 -16.37 4.10
C ILE A 44 -7.80 -15.53 4.87
N LYS A 45 -8.96 -15.19 4.28
CA LYS A 45 -10.03 -14.51 5.00
C LYS A 45 -10.53 -15.34 6.18
N LEU A 46 -10.76 -16.64 5.98
CA LEU A 46 -11.17 -17.54 7.07
C LEU A 46 -10.12 -17.60 8.19
N ILE A 47 -8.83 -17.71 7.84
CA ILE A 47 -7.73 -17.70 8.82
C ILE A 47 -7.67 -16.37 9.58
N ASN A 48 -7.79 -15.26 8.86
CA ASN A 48 -7.79 -13.93 9.46
C ASN A 48 -8.96 -13.78 10.44
N ASP A 49 -10.15 -14.28 10.10
CA ASP A 49 -11.32 -14.23 10.97
C ASP A 49 -11.13 -15.02 12.28
N CYS A 50 -10.35 -16.11 12.25
CA CYS A 50 -9.97 -16.89 13.43
C CYS A 50 -8.83 -16.30 14.28
N THR A 51 -8.14 -15.27 13.79
CA THR A 51 -7.06 -14.60 14.55
C THR A 51 -7.69 -13.68 15.62
N ALA A 52 -7.13 -13.63 16.82
CA ALA A 52 -7.79 -12.97 17.95
C ALA A 52 -7.56 -11.44 17.98
N GLU A 53 -6.34 -10.97 17.69
CA GLU A 53 -5.95 -9.59 17.94
C GLU A 53 -6.03 -8.71 16.69
N TYR A 54 -7.00 -7.81 16.66
CA TYR A 54 -7.11 -6.76 15.65
C TYR A 54 -6.15 -5.61 15.95
N ASP A 55 -4.90 -5.71 15.50
CA ASP A 55 -3.91 -4.64 15.68
C ASP A 55 -3.31 -4.13 14.36
N THR A 56 -3.71 -4.72 13.22
CA THR A 56 -3.21 -4.35 11.89
C THR A 56 -4.33 -3.74 11.06
N ILE A 57 -4.06 -2.57 10.48
CA ILE A 57 -4.96 -1.89 9.54
C ILE A 57 -4.31 -1.80 8.15
N ALA A 58 -5.05 -2.22 7.13
CA ALA A 58 -4.68 -2.08 5.73
C ALA A 58 -5.62 -1.11 5.03
N PHE A 59 -5.04 -0.05 4.45
CA PHE A 59 -5.74 0.94 3.66
C PHE A 59 -5.45 0.73 2.18
N THR A 60 -6.50 0.60 1.38
CA THR A 60 -6.38 0.59 -0.08
C THR A 60 -7.03 1.85 -0.66
N SER A 61 -6.40 2.44 -1.68
CA SER A 61 -6.94 3.58 -2.40
C SER A 61 -6.98 3.34 -3.89
N GLY A 62 -8.09 3.75 -4.49
CA GLY A 62 -8.30 3.75 -5.92
C GLY A 62 -7.89 5.03 -6.62
N PHE A 63 -7.26 5.99 -5.92
CA PHE A 63 -6.80 7.24 -6.52
C PHE A 63 -5.87 6.93 -7.70
N ASP A 64 -6.21 7.35 -8.91
CA ASP A 64 -5.38 7.15 -10.09
C ASP A 64 -5.63 8.27 -11.12
N ASN A 65 -4.59 8.72 -11.81
CA ASN A 65 -4.66 9.80 -12.79
C ASN A 65 -5.09 9.34 -14.20
N SER A 66 -5.33 8.04 -14.42
CA SER A 66 -5.70 7.48 -15.72
C SER A 66 -7.18 7.69 -16.12
N GLY A 67 -8.01 8.19 -15.21
CA GLY A 67 -9.45 8.32 -15.41
C GLY A 67 -10.24 7.02 -15.23
N ALA A 68 -9.57 5.92 -14.88
CA ALA A 68 -10.26 4.68 -14.50
C ALA A 68 -11.13 4.89 -13.24
N PRO A 69 -12.27 4.19 -13.10
CA PRO A 69 -13.09 4.28 -11.90
C PRO A 69 -12.28 3.90 -10.65
N LYS A 70 -12.25 4.78 -9.64
CA LYS A 70 -11.45 4.57 -8.42
C LYS A 70 -11.77 3.24 -7.72
N TRP A 71 -13.05 2.87 -7.64
CA TRP A 71 -13.47 1.61 -7.03
C TRP A 71 -12.87 0.38 -7.73
N LEU A 72 -12.66 0.44 -9.05
CA LEU A 72 -12.08 -0.65 -9.82
C LEU A 72 -10.60 -0.80 -9.51
N ILE A 73 -9.86 0.31 -9.48
CA ILE A 73 -8.45 0.32 -9.11
C ILE A 73 -8.24 -0.19 -7.68
N ALA A 74 -9.07 0.27 -6.74
CA ALA A 74 -9.04 -0.23 -5.37
C ALA A 74 -9.32 -1.74 -5.31
N GLY A 75 -10.35 -2.22 -6.03
CA GLY A 75 -10.69 -3.64 -6.09
C GLY A 75 -9.58 -4.52 -6.67
N LEU A 76 -8.86 -4.03 -7.68
CA LEU A 76 -7.68 -4.73 -8.22
C LEU A 76 -6.55 -4.80 -7.19
N CYS A 77 -6.24 -3.69 -6.53
CA CYS A 77 -5.24 -3.65 -5.46
C CYS A 77 -5.60 -4.63 -4.33
N ASP A 78 -6.84 -4.62 -3.86
CA ASP A 78 -7.33 -5.56 -2.84
C ASP A 78 -7.19 -7.00 -3.33
N HIS A 79 -7.66 -7.30 -4.54
CA HIS A 79 -7.63 -8.65 -5.08
C HIS A 79 -6.23 -9.26 -5.11
N PHE A 80 -5.23 -8.49 -5.58
CA PHE A 80 -3.86 -8.98 -5.68
C PHE A 80 -3.12 -8.95 -4.34
N LEU A 81 -3.30 -7.92 -3.51
CA LEU A 81 -2.48 -7.74 -2.32
C LEU A 81 -3.08 -8.34 -1.05
N PHE A 82 -4.36 -8.72 -1.05
CA PHE A 82 -5.05 -9.26 0.12
C PHE A 82 -4.34 -10.47 0.74
N THR A 83 -4.16 -11.54 -0.04
CA THR A 83 -3.53 -12.78 0.43
C THR A 83 -2.11 -12.56 0.98
N PRO A 84 -1.14 -12.02 0.21
CA PRO A 84 0.24 -11.95 0.69
C PRO A 84 0.41 -11.05 1.93
N ILE A 85 -0.34 -9.95 2.02
CA ILE A 85 -0.30 -9.04 3.16
C ILE A 85 -0.96 -9.70 4.37
N THR A 86 -2.18 -10.20 4.22
CA THR A 86 -2.94 -10.77 5.34
C THR A 86 -2.26 -12.03 5.88
N ALA A 87 -1.78 -12.93 5.01
CA ALA A 87 -1.08 -14.14 5.41
C ALA A 87 0.18 -13.84 6.24
N LYS A 88 0.95 -12.81 5.85
CA LYS A 88 2.15 -12.40 6.58
C LYS A 88 1.83 -11.94 7.99
N HIS A 89 0.84 -11.08 8.12
CA HIS A 89 0.44 -10.55 9.42
C HIS A 89 -0.19 -11.63 10.29
N ASN A 90 -1.03 -12.52 9.73
CA ASN A 90 -1.55 -13.67 10.47
C ASN A 90 -0.45 -14.62 10.94
N ALA A 91 0.58 -14.87 10.11
CA ALA A 91 1.74 -15.67 10.50
C ALA A 91 2.55 -15.03 11.66
N GLN A 92 2.39 -13.73 11.88
CA GLN A 92 2.95 -12.98 12.99
C GLN A 92 1.98 -12.85 14.18
N GLY A 93 0.80 -13.48 14.11
CA GLY A 93 -0.23 -13.44 15.15
C GLY A 93 -1.20 -12.24 15.05
N HIS A 94 -1.12 -11.45 14.00
CA HIS A 94 -1.87 -10.20 13.84
C HIS A 94 -3.09 -10.39 12.93
N LYS A 95 -4.26 -9.92 13.36
CA LYS A 95 -5.45 -9.82 12.50
C LYS A 95 -5.44 -8.52 11.71
N VAL A 96 -5.70 -8.63 10.41
CA VAL A 96 -5.73 -7.48 9.50
C VAL A 96 -7.16 -7.04 9.23
N LYS A 97 -7.45 -5.77 9.53
CA LYS A 97 -8.66 -5.09 9.07
C LYS A 97 -8.36 -4.40 7.73
N TRP A 98 -9.19 -4.64 6.73
CA TRP A 98 -9.07 -3.99 5.42
C TRP A 98 -10.10 -2.88 5.29
N LEU A 99 -9.64 -1.69 4.86
CA LEU A 99 -10.48 -0.58 4.48
C LEU A 99 -10.18 -0.21 3.03
N SER A 100 -11.15 -0.51 2.16
CA SER A 100 -11.01 -0.33 0.71
C SER A 100 -11.49 1.04 0.24
N ASN A 101 -10.80 1.59 -0.76
CA ASN A 101 -11.05 2.87 -1.41
C ASN A 101 -11.29 4.04 -0.42
N VAL A 102 -10.51 4.07 0.65
CA VAL A 102 -10.73 4.97 1.79
C VAL A 102 -10.56 6.44 1.44
N LYS A 103 -11.35 7.28 2.10
CA LYS A 103 -11.20 8.74 2.10
C LYS A 103 -10.16 9.20 3.11
N ARG A 104 -9.59 10.38 2.90
CA ARG A 104 -8.54 11.00 3.72
C ARG A 104 -8.92 11.03 5.21
N ASP A 105 -10.13 11.50 5.52
CA ASP A 105 -10.58 11.61 6.92
C ASP A 105 -10.74 10.25 7.59
N THR A 106 -11.20 9.23 6.84
CA THR A 106 -11.27 7.85 7.34
C THR A 106 -9.88 7.32 7.68
N VAL A 107 -8.88 7.59 6.85
CA VAL A 107 -7.48 7.21 7.13
C VAL A 107 -7.02 7.88 8.42
N LEU A 108 -7.12 9.21 8.51
CA LEU A 108 -6.64 9.98 9.65
C LEU A 108 -7.35 9.60 10.96
N ASN A 109 -8.67 9.40 10.92
CA ASN A 109 -9.45 8.96 12.10
C ASN A 109 -9.07 7.55 12.52
N THR A 110 -8.88 6.63 11.57
CA THR A 110 -8.48 5.25 11.89
C THR A 110 -7.05 5.17 12.41
N LEU A 111 -6.15 6.01 11.89
CA LEU A 111 -4.78 6.13 12.40
C LEU A 111 -4.75 6.68 13.84
N SER A 112 -5.76 7.46 14.25
CA SER A 112 -5.86 7.98 15.63
C SER A 112 -6.26 6.90 16.63
N ASP A 113 -6.82 5.78 16.16
CA ASP A 113 -7.20 4.65 17.01
C ASP A 113 -5.95 3.90 17.51
N GLU A 114 -5.79 3.83 18.84
CA GLU A 114 -4.65 3.19 19.50
C GLU A 114 -4.69 1.66 19.39
N GLN A 115 -5.82 1.08 19.00
CA GLN A 115 -5.92 -0.35 18.72
C GLN A 115 -4.99 -0.77 17.57
N TYR A 116 -4.89 0.02 16.50
CA TYR A 116 -4.07 -0.34 15.34
C TYR A 116 -2.62 0.13 15.50
N GLN A 117 -1.72 -0.83 15.66
CA GLN A 117 -0.28 -0.63 15.83
C GLN A 117 0.52 -0.92 14.55
N ASN A 118 0.00 -1.78 13.69
CA ASN A 118 0.59 -2.11 12.40
C ASN A 118 -0.21 -1.46 11.28
N ILE A 119 0.48 -0.74 10.38
CA ILE A 119 -0.16 0.03 9.33
C ILE A 119 0.33 -0.46 7.98
N VAL A 120 -0.61 -0.72 7.07
CA VAL A 120 -0.36 -1.07 5.68
C VAL A 120 -1.05 -0.05 4.78
N MET A 121 -0.31 0.54 3.84
CA MET A 121 -0.83 1.54 2.90
C MET A 121 -0.62 1.06 1.48
N ILE A 122 -1.71 0.90 0.72
CA ILE A 122 -1.73 0.31 -0.62
C ILE A 122 -2.37 1.30 -1.60
N GLY A 123 -1.67 1.57 -2.71
CA GLY A 123 -2.15 2.47 -3.76
C GLY A 123 -1.07 3.48 -4.17
N HIS A 124 -1.48 4.70 -4.50
CA HIS A 124 -0.54 5.77 -4.86
C HIS A 124 -0.01 6.52 -3.63
N GLY A 125 1.21 7.06 -3.75
CA GLY A 125 1.92 7.67 -2.63
C GLY A 125 3.39 7.90 -2.91
N ASN A 126 4.07 8.36 -1.86
CA ASN A 126 5.50 8.62 -1.81
C ASN A 126 5.99 8.25 -0.39
N SER A 127 7.28 8.36 -0.10
CA SER A 127 7.79 8.10 1.26
C SER A 127 7.21 9.04 2.33
N ASN A 128 6.75 10.24 1.94
CA ASN A 128 6.17 11.26 2.80
C ASN A 128 4.64 11.38 2.68
N SER A 129 3.96 10.52 1.91
CA SER A 129 2.51 10.65 1.74
C SER A 129 1.79 9.43 1.20
N TYR A 130 0.47 9.40 1.42
CA TYR A 130 -0.45 8.40 0.90
C TYR A 130 -1.63 9.11 0.21
N TYR A 131 -2.00 8.68 -0.99
CA TYR A 131 -3.15 9.25 -1.69
C TYR A 131 -4.40 8.42 -1.36
N ALA A 132 -5.24 8.94 -0.48
CA ALA A 132 -6.59 8.44 -0.28
C ALA A 132 -7.46 8.76 -1.51
N SER A 133 -8.68 8.21 -1.56
CA SER A 133 -9.53 8.28 -2.75
C SER A 133 -9.99 9.70 -3.09
N ASP A 134 -10.02 10.62 -2.12
CA ASP A 134 -10.47 12.01 -2.26
C ASP A 134 -9.37 13.05 -1.95
N GLY A 135 -8.17 12.62 -1.57
CA GLY A 135 -7.11 13.56 -1.19
C GLY A 135 -5.84 12.90 -0.71
N LYS A 136 -4.82 13.73 -0.49
CA LYS A 136 -3.52 13.30 0.00
C LYS A 136 -3.49 13.35 1.53
N VAL A 137 -2.91 12.32 2.15
CA VAL A 137 -2.52 12.26 3.56
C VAL A 137 -1.02 12.49 3.63
N THR A 138 -0.58 13.53 4.34
CA THR A 138 0.84 13.87 4.51
C THR A 138 1.33 13.67 5.94
N ALA A 139 2.64 13.84 6.16
CA ALA A 139 3.21 13.82 7.50
C ALA A 139 2.70 15.00 8.36
N GLU A 140 2.48 16.16 7.76
CA GLU A 140 1.90 17.34 8.41
C GLU A 140 0.48 17.07 8.89
N ASP A 141 -0.37 16.44 8.06
CA ASP A 141 -1.74 16.08 8.45
C ASP A 141 -1.79 15.20 9.71
N ILE A 142 -0.80 14.31 9.86
CA ILE A 142 -0.67 13.38 10.99
C ILE A 142 -0.25 14.14 12.26
N LEU A 143 0.71 15.07 12.11
CA LEU A 143 1.18 15.91 13.21
C LEU A 143 0.10 16.90 13.67
N ASP A 144 -0.58 17.56 12.74
CA ASP A 144 -1.64 18.54 13.01
C ASP A 144 -2.83 17.90 13.74
N LYS A 145 -3.14 16.63 13.40
CA LYS A 145 -4.18 15.86 14.10
C LYS A 145 -3.71 15.31 15.45
N GLY A 146 -2.41 15.37 15.76
CA GLY A 146 -1.86 14.84 17.01
C GLY A 146 -1.90 13.32 17.12
N ILE A 147 -1.77 12.62 15.99
CA ILE A 147 -1.80 11.14 15.98
C ILE A 147 -0.57 10.61 16.72
N LYS A 148 -0.80 9.78 17.74
CA LYS A 148 0.28 9.14 18.48
C LYS A 148 1.03 8.14 17.60
N LYS A 149 2.35 8.12 17.79
CA LYS A 149 3.24 7.12 17.19
C LYS A 149 2.83 5.70 17.58
N LYS A 150 3.02 4.76 16.66
CA LYS A 150 2.75 3.35 16.82
C LYS A 150 4.03 2.58 17.14
N LYS A 151 3.87 1.49 17.90
CA LYS A 151 4.97 0.57 18.29
C LYS A 151 5.27 -0.51 17.25
N GLY A 152 4.28 -0.79 16.39
CA GLY A 152 4.34 -1.78 15.34
C GLY A 152 5.16 -1.31 14.13
N ALA A 153 4.69 -1.64 12.93
CA ALA A 153 5.41 -1.39 11.68
C ALA A 153 4.56 -0.65 10.65
N LEU A 154 5.22 0.03 9.70
CA LEU A 154 4.60 0.64 8.53
C LEU A 154 5.06 -0.08 7.25
N TYR A 155 4.10 -0.63 6.51
CA TYR A 155 4.31 -1.27 5.21
C TYR A 155 3.67 -0.42 4.12
N GLN A 156 4.48 0.37 3.42
CA GLN A 156 4.02 1.21 2.31
C GLN A 156 4.19 0.47 1.00
N HIS A 157 3.06 -0.05 0.49
CA HIS A 157 2.89 -0.57 -0.84
C HIS A 157 2.50 0.56 -1.83
N THR A 158 3.19 1.69 -1.74
CA THR A 158 2.96 2.89 -2.57
C THR A 158 4.12 3.16 -3.52
N CYS A 159 4.10 4.18 -4.38
CA CYS A 159 5.36 4.63 -4.96
C CYS A 159 6.29 5.20 -3.85
N GLY A 160 7.59 5.12 -4.13
CA GLY A 160 8.65 5.62 -3.26
C GLY A 160 9.08 7.06 -3.53
N GLY A 161 10.21 7.43 -2.93
CA GLY A 161 10.86 8.73 -3.14
C GLY A 161 10.11 9.90 -2.50
N GLY A 162 10.36 11.11 -3.00
CA GLY A 162 9.83 12.36 -2.44
C GLY A 162 10.75 12.99 -1.39
N ASN A 163 10.77 14.32 -1.35
CA ASN A 163 11.54 15.10 -0.37
C ASN A 163 10.62 15.52 0.79
N GLY A 164 11.17 15.57 2.01
CA GLY A 164 10.47 16.02 3.20
C GLY A 164 10.36 14.95 4.28
N LEU A 165 9.56 15.25 5.31
CA LEU A 165 9.36 14.39 6.48
C LEU A 165 8.63 13.10 6.09
N LYS A 166 9.22 11.93 6.36
CA LYS A 166 8.66 10.65 5.92
C LYS A 166 7.51 10.23 6.82
N LEU A 167 6.53 9.51 6.26
CA LEU A 167 5.38 9.01 7.04
C LEU A 167 5.82 8.12 8.22
N ARG A 168 6.85 7.29 8.01
CA ARG A 168 7.43 6.44 9.06
C ARG A 168 8.00 7.24 10.24
N GLU A 169 8.51 8.45 10.01
CA GLU A 169 9.13 9.27 11.05
C GLU A 169 8.09 9.87 11.99
N VAL A 170 6.87 10.12 11.48
CA VAL A 170 5.75 10.64 12.26
C VAL A 170 4.82 9.56 12.80
N LEU A 171 4.68 8.42 12.10
CA LEU A 171 3.78 7.34 12.50
C LEU A 171 4.41 6.32 13.43
N LEU A 172 5.73 6.15 13.45
CA LEU A 172 6.37 5.09 14.23
C LEU A 172 7.27 5.63 15.34
N GLU A 173 7.29 4.92 16.46
CA GLU A 173 8.34 5.07 17.48
C GLU A 173 9.70 4.65 16.93
N ASP A 174 9.74 3.54 16.18
CA ASP A 174 10.91 3.04 15.47
C ASP A 174 10.68 3.09 13.94
N PRO A 175 11.20 4.11 13.23
CA PRO A 175 11.02 4.26 11.78
C PRO A 175 11.66 3.15 10.92
N SER A 176 12.47 2.26 11.51
CA SER A 176 13.10 1.14 10.79
C SER A 176 12.15 -0.05 10.58
N LYS A 177 11.03 -0.11 11.31
CA LYS A 177 10.07 -1.22 11.26
C LYS A 177 9.16 -1.15 10.04
N GLY A 178 9.14 -2.24 9.28
CA GLY A 178 8.41 -2.37 8.03
C GLY A 178 9.26 -1.97 6.81
N TYR A 179 8.61 -1.52 5.74
CA TYR A 179 9.31 -1.08 4.52
C TYR A 179 8.50 -0.08 3.71
N THR A 180 9.20 0.61 2.83
CA THR A 180 8.68 1.44 1.74
C THR A 180 9.57 1.19 0.53
N PHE A 181 9.21 1.70 -0.63
CA PHE A 181 10.09 1.66 -1.79
C PHE A 181 10.81 2.99 -1.95
N ASP A 182 11.97 2.98 -2.59
CA ASP A 182 12.76 4.20 -2.85
C ASP A 182 12.48 4.79 -4.24
N ARG A 183 11.70 4.09 -5.07
CA ARG A 183 11.34 4.49 -6.44
C ARG A 183 9.86 4.26 -6.74
N CYS A 184 9.40 4.75 -7.88
CA CYS A 184 8.14 4.31 -8.45
C CYS A 184 8.15 2.79 -8.64
N ILE A 185 7.05 2.15 -8.22
CA ILE A 185 6.88 0.71 -8.30
C ILE A 185 5.58 0.40 -9.03
N TYR A 186 5.62 -0.66 -9.82
CA TYR A 186 4.47 -1.16 -10.53
C TYR A 186 3.69 -2.19 -9.71
N ILE A 187 2.42 -2.42 -10.05
CA ILE A 187 1.54 -3.32 -9.29
C ILE A 187 2.08 -4.76 -9.24
N THR A 188 2.69 -5.24 -10.32
CA THR A 188 3.30 -6.58 -10.42
C THR A 188 4.53 -6.71 -9.52
N GLU A 189 5.42 -5.73 -9.54
CA GLU A 189 6.59 -5.65 -8.64
C GLU A 189 6.15 -5.56 -7.18
N ASN A 190 5.10 -4.79 -6.91
CA ASN A 190 4.52 -4.62 -5.59
C ASN A 190 3.88 -5.93 -5.06
N TYR A 191 3.18 -6.67 -5.93
CA TYR A 191 2.64 -7.99 -5.63
C TYR A 191 3.73 -9.01 -5.27
N LEU A 192 4.81 -9.06 -6.07
CA LEU A 192 5.97 -9.92 -5.78
C LEU A 192 6.67 -9.53 -4.49
N ALA A 193 6.77 -8.22 -4.20
CA ALA A 193 7.34 -7.71 -2.96
C ALA A 193 6.51 -8.13 -1.74
N ALA A 194 5.18 -8.07 -1.84
CA ALA A 194 4.27 -8.53 -0.80
C ALA A 194 4.53 -10.00 -0.46
N TRP A 195 4.59 -10.88 -1.47
CA TRP A 195 4.91 -12.29 -1.30
C TRP A 195 6.31 -12.52 -0.73
N LYS A 196 7.34 -11.80 -1.18
CA LYS A 196 8.69 -11.92 -0.60
C LYS A 196 8.70 -11.54 0.89
N SER A 197 7.90 -10.54 1.26
CA SER A 197 7.83 -10.08 2.65
C SER A 197 7.17 -11.09 3.60
N LEU A 198 6.31 -11.98 3.10
CA LEU A 198 5.80 -13.13 3.85
C LEU A 198 6.93 -14.05 4.33
N PHE A 199 7.97 -14.21 3.52
CA PHE A 199 9.13 -15.06 3.83
C PHE A 199 10.25 -14.30 4.55
N GLY A 200 9.93 -13.17 5.20
CA GLY A 200 10.89 -12.38 5.98
C GLY A 200 11.94 -11.64 5.16
N LYS A 201 11.87 -11.69 3.82
CA LYS A 201 12.81 -10.98 2.96
C LYS A 201 12.35 -9.54 2.78
N LYS A 202 13.22 -8.58 3.12
CA LYS A 202 13.01 -7.20 2.66
C LYS A 202 13.02 -7.22 1.13
N PRO A 203 12.11 -6.50 0.46
CA PRO A 203 12.14 -6.44 -0.98
C PRO A 203 13.44 -5.76 -1.43
N GLU A 204 14.39 -6.55 -1.95
CA GLU A 204 15.61 -6.04 -2.60
C GLU A 204 15.28 -5.70 -4.05
N TYR A 205 15.71 -4.51 -4.49
CA TYR A 205 15.51 -4.05 -5.86
C TYR A 205 16.86 -3.81 -6.53
N LYS A 206 17.10 -4.52 -7.63
CA LYS A 206 18.14 -4.21 -8.62
C LYS A 206 17.49 -3.47 -9.78
#